data_AF-A0A7R9HTM0-F1
#
_entry.id   AF-A0A7R9HTM0-F1
#
_cell.length_a   1.000
_cell.length_b   1.000
_cell.length_c   1.000
_cell.angle_alpha   90.00
_cell.angle_beta   90.00
_cell.angle_gamma   90.00
#
_symmetry.space_group_name_H-M   'P 1'
#
loop_
_entity.id
_entity.type
_entity.pdbx_description
1 polymer ?
#
loop_
_entity_poly.entity_id
_entity_poly.type
_entity_poly.pdbx_seq_one_letter_code
_entity_poly.pdbx_strand_id
1 'polypeptide(L)'
;MRRVELNLEYASTNPYGSSSTNLYGSSSTNSYGSASTNLYGSSSTNLYGSASTNPYGSSSTNLYGSSSTNPYGSASTNLYGSASTNFYGSASTNLYGSASTNFYGLASTNLYGSTSTNLYGSASTNFYGLASTNL
;
A
#
# COMPACT_ATOMS: atom_id res chain seq x y z
N MET A 1 18.59 0.02 12.75
CA MET A 1 17.66 -0.54 11.75
C MET A 1 18.01 -1.99 11.52
N ARG A 2 17.03 -2.91 11.52
CA ARG A 2 17.25 -4.33 11.18
C ARG A 2 16.90 -4.56 9.71
N ARG A 3 17.83 -5.11 8.92
CA ARG A 3 17.57 -5.55 7.53
C ARG A 3 17.23 -7.03 7.50
N VAL A 4 16.22 -7.42 6.71
CA VAL A 4 15.83 -8.82 6.48
C VAL A 4 15.72 -9.03 4.98
N GLU A 5 16.43 -10.01 4.46
CA GLU A 5 16.33 -10.44 3.06
C GLU A 5 16.03 -11.93 3.04
N LEU A 6 14.91 -12.32 2.43
CA LEU A 6 14.52 -13.73 2.33
C LEU A 6 14.15 -14.05 0.89
N ASN A 7 14.76 -15.12 0.39
CA ASN A 7 14.47 -15.71 -0.91
C ASN A 7 14.01 -17.16 -0.69
N LEU A 8 12.74 -17.32 -0.33
CA LEU A 8 12.09 -18.58 0.03
C LEU A 8 10.76 -18.66 -0.69
N GLU A 9 10.27 -19.87 -0.95
CA GLU A 9 8.96 -20.11 -1.57
C GLU A 9 7.82 -19.48 -0.73
N TYR A 10 8.01 -19.45 0.60
CA TYR A 10 7.17 -18.74 1.57
C TYR A 10 8.01 -18.05 2.66
N ALA A 11 7.75 -16.76 2.94
CA ALA A 11 8.44 -15.99 3.98
C ALA A 11 7.47 -15.25 4.90
N SER A 12 7.70 -15.26 6.22
CA SER A 12 6.92 -14.48 7.20
C SER A 12 7.83 -13.65 8.11
N THR A 13 7.51 -12.37 8.33
CA THR A 13 8.32 -11.48 9.16
C THR A 13 7.47 -10.63 10.10
N ASN A 14 7.89 -10.52 11.37
CA ASN A 14 7.20 -9.75 12.41
C ASN A 14 8.13 -8.75 13.14
N PRO A 15 8.70 -7.72 12.47
CA PRO A 15 9.63 -6.80 13.12
C PRO A 15 8.95 -5.77 14.04
N TYR A 16 9.69 -5.32 15.05
CA TYR A 16 9.34 -4.20 15.93
C TYR A 16 10.40 -3.12 15.83
N GLY A 17 9.99 -1.85 15.91
CA GLY A 17 10.88 -0.70 15.77
C GLY A 17 11.17 -0.36 14.31
N SER A 18 12.40 0.06 14.00
CA SER A 18 12.79 0.40 12.62
C SER A 18 13.36 -0.80 11.86
N SER A 19 12.67 -1.19 10.78
CA SER A 19 13.04 -2.36 9.96
C SER A 19 12.99 -2.07 8.46
N SER A 20 13.77 -2.86 7.70
CA SER A 20 13.71 -2.88 6.24
C SER A 20 13.69 -4.33 5.77
N THR A 21 12.75 -4.69 4.90
CA THR A 21 12.58 -6.06 4.40
C THR A 21 12.53 -6.12 2.88
N ASN A 22 13.23 -7.10 2.31
CA ASN A 22 13.13 -7.49 0.91
C ASN A 22 12.72 -8.96 0.84
N LEU A 23 11.54 -9.25 0.32
CA LEU A 23 11.01 -10.62 0.23
C LEU A 23 10.66 -10.98 -1.21
N TYR A 24 10.99 -12.20 -1.61
CA TYR A 24 10.65 -12.78 -2.90
C TYR A 24 9.75 -14.00 -2.70
N GLY A 25 8.87 -14.27 -3.67
CA GLY A 25 7.92 -15.38 -3.60
C GLY A 25 6.64 -15.02 -2.84
N SER A 26 6.03 -16.01 -2.18
CA SER A 26 4.86 -15.76 -1.33
C SER A 26 5.30 -15.23 0.03
N SER A 27 4.71 -14.13 0.50
CA SER A 27 5.17 -13.52 1.75
C SER A 27 4.09 -12.88 2.63
N SER A 28 4.37 -12.82 3.93
CA SER A 28 3.56 -12.12 4.92
C SER A 28 4.43 -11.25 5.83
N THR A 29 4.03 -10.00 6.04
CA THR A 29 4.73 -9.07 6.94
C THR A 29 3.76 -8.41 7.92
N ASN A 30 4.07 -8.45 9.21
CA ASN A 30 3.40 -7.65 10.23
C ASN A 30 4.41 -6.80 11.01
N SER A 31 4.34 -5.48 10.95
CA SER A 31 5.34 -4.62 11.61
C SER A 31 4.71 -3.55 12.47
N TYR A 32 5.38 -3.24 13.58
CA TYR A 32 5.09 -2.08 14.42
C TYR A 32 6.30 -1.14 14.45
N GLY A 33 6.10 0.14 14.15
CA GLY A 33 7.13 1.16 14.14
C GLY A 33 7.37 1.74 12.74
N SER A 34 8.64 1.84 12.33
CA SER A 34 9.01 2.34 11.00
C SER A 34 9.41 1.17 10.11
N ALA A 35 8.75 0.98 8.98
CA ALA A 35 8.99 -0.13 8.08
C ALA A 35 9.21 0.34 6.64
N SER A 36 10.18 -0.27 5.97
CA SER A 36 10.37 -0.16 4.52
C SER A 36 10.38 -1.55 3.91
N THR A 37 9.43 -1.87 3.04
CA THR A 37 9.26 -3.22 2.50
C THR A 37 9.26 -3.20 0.97
N ASN A 38 10.04 -4.10 0.36
CA ASN A 38 9.93 -4.43 -1.07
C ASN A 38 9.55 -5.91 -1.17
N LEU A 39 8.49 -6.19 -1.93
CA LEU A 39 7.90 -7.53 -1.99
C LEU A 39 7.73 -7.92 -3.46
N TYR A 40 8.24 -9.07 -3.86
CA TYR A 40 8.12 -9.56 -5.24
C TYR A 40 7.37 -10.89 -5.25
N GLY A 41 6.18 -10.91 -5.84
CA GLY A 41 5.29 -12.07 -5.89
C GLY A 41 3.95 -11.80 -5.21
N SER A 42 3.42 -12.80 -4.52
CA SER A 42 2.16 -12.71 -3.78
C SER A 42 2.44 -12.29 -2.34
N SER A 43 1.79 -11.24 -1.84
CA SER A 43 2.09 -10.72 -0.50
C SER A 43 0.88 -10.26 0.31
N SER A 44 0.97 -10.42 1.62
CA SER A 44 0.07 -9.82 2.61
C SER A 44 0.86 -8.98 3.61
N THR A 45 0.46 -7.73 3.83
CA THR A 45 1.21 -6.80 4.67
C THR A 45 0.29 -6.04 5.63
N ASN A 46 0.64 -6.02 6.91
CA ASN A 46 0.00 -5.20 7.94
C ASN A 46 1.07 -4.35 8.63
N LEU A 47 1.03 -3.02 8.53
CA LEU A 47 2.02 -2.16 9.19
C LEU A 47 1.35 -1.07 10.02
N TYR A 48 1.88 -0.87 11.22
CA TYR A 48 1.46 0.16 12.17
C TYR A 48 2.60 1.16 12.40
N GLY A 49 2.38 2.43 12.11
CA GLY A 49 3.35 3.51 12.26
C GLY A 49 3.70 4.19 10.93
N SER A 50 5.00 4.36 10.66
CA SER A 50 5.48 4.98 9.41
C SER A 50 5.91 3.90 8.44
N ALA A 51 5.32 3.86 7.24
CA ALA A 51 5.55 2.79 6.28
C ALA A 51 5.92 3.30 4.88
N SER A 52 6.85 2.61 4.23
CA SER A 52 7.09 2.70 2.79
C SER A 52 7.01 1.30 2.19
N THR A 53 6.11 1.04 1.26
CA THR A 53 5.93 -0.30 0.67
C THR A 53 5.94 -0.27 -0.85
N ASN A 54 6.66 -1.21 -1.48
CA ASN A 54 6.69 -1.37 -2.93
C ASN A 54 6.49 -2.85 -3.31
N PRO A 55 5.24 -3.34 -3.34
CA PRO A 55 4.96 -4.69 -3.80
C PRO A 55 4.88 -4.74 -5.34
N TYR A 56 5.46 -5.80 -5.92
CA TYR A 56 5.40 -6.15 -7.33
C TYR A 56 4.71 -7.51 -7.46
N GLY A 57 3.54 -7.55 -8.11
CA GLY A 57 2.72 -8.74 -8.27
C GLY A 57 1.32 -8.59 -7.68
N SER A 58 0.88 -9.57 -6.89
CA SER A 58 -0.41 -9.54 -6.21
C SER A 58 -0.23 -9.19 -4.75
N SER A 59 -0.92 -8.18 -4.25
CA SER A 59 -0.73 -7.72 -2.86
C SER A 59 -2.03 -7.35 -2.16
N SER A 60 -2.06 -7.64 -0.85
CA SER A 60 -3.05 -7.14 0.09
C SER A 60 -2.32 -6.38 1.21
N THR A 61 -2.62 -5.10 1.37
CA THR A 61 -1.88 -4.20 2.28
C THR A 61 -2.82 -3.43 3.19
N ASN A 62 -2.60 -3.49 4.50
CA ASN A 62 -3.25 -2.61 5.48
C ASN A 62 -2.20 -1.76 6.20
N LEU A 63 -2.33 -0.44 6.12
CA LEU A 63 -1.41 0.49 6.78
C LEU A 63 -2.17 1.43 7.72
N TYR A 64 -1.64 1.56 8.93
CA TYR A 64 -2.16 2.47 9.96
C TYR A 64 -1.07 3.47 10.32
N GLY A 65 -1.28 4.76 10.02
CA GLY A 65 -0.35 5.84 10.31
C GLY A 65 0.03 6.65 9.08
N SER A 66 1.32 6.96 8.94
CA SER A 66 1.87 7.70 7.79
C SER A 66 2.46 6.72 6.78
N SER A 67 2.03 6.79 5.52
CA SER A 67 2.41 5.79 4.54
C SER A 67 2.73 6.35 3.16
N SER A 68 3.69 5.70 2.50
CA SER A 68 3.95 5.83 1.07
C SER A 68 3.90 4.45 0.42
N THR A 69 3.10 4.27 -0.64
CA THR A 69 3.00 2.96 -1.31
C THR A 69 3.08 3.07 -2.83
N ASN A 70 3.83 2.16 -3.46
CA ASN A 70 3.92 2.08 -4.92
C ASN A 70 3.74 0.63 -5.39
N PRO A 71 2.51 0.09 -5.37
CA PRO A 71 2.24 -1.24 -5.89
C PRO A 71 2.25 -1.28 -7.42
N TYR A 72 2.86 -2.34 -7.96
CA TYR A 72 2.83 -2.70 -9.37
C TYR A 72 2.13 -4.05 -9.54
N GLY A 73 1.06 -4.11 -10.33
CA GLY A 73 0.26 -5.31 -10.57
C GLY A 73 -1.16 -5.18 -10.00
N SER A 74 -1.59 -6.19 -9.24
CA SER A 74 -2.91 -6.23 -8.61
C SER A 74 -2.80 -5.94 -7.12
N ALA A 75 -3.48 -4.89 -6.63
CA ALA A 75 -3.37 -4.47 -5.25
C ALA A 75 -4.73 -4.23 -4.60
N SER A 76 -4.91 -4.79 -3.41
CA SER A 76 -5.96 -4.40 -2.47
C SER A 76 -5.33 -3.66 -1.30
N THR A 77 -5.75 -2.42 -1.05
CA THR A 77 -5.09 -1.57 -0.03
C THR A 77 -6.11 -0.89 0.87
N ASN A 78 -5.91 -0.98 2.19
CA ASN A 78 -6.62 -0.16 3.18
C ASN A 78 -5.62 0.75 3.89
N LEU A 79 -5.85 2.06 3.83
CA LEU A 79 -4.98 3.05 4.48
C LEU A 79 -5.78 3.85 5.50
N TYR A 80 -5.26 3.92 6.71
CA TYR A 80 -5.80 4.71 7.80
C TYR A 80 -4.75 5.73 8.26
N GLY A 81 -5.00 7.02 8.03
CA GLY A 81 -4.10 8.10 8.42
C GLY A 81 -3.71 9.00 7.25
N SER A 82 -2.40 9.29 7.13
CA SER A 82 -1.86 10.11 6.05
C SER A 82 -1.17 9.23 5.02
N ALA A 83 -1.53 9.38 3.74
CA ALA A 83 -1.02 8.50 2.69
C ALA A 83 -0.64 9.24 1.40
N SER A 84 0.40 8.75 0.74
CA SER A 84 0.73 9.07 -0.65
C SER A 84 0.91 7.78 -1.42
N THR A 85 0.18 7.59 -2.52
CA THR A 85 0.20 6.30 -3.23
C THR A 85 0.25 6.46 -4.74
N ASN A 86 0.97 5.55 -5.41
CA ASN A 86 0.98 5.43 -6.86
C ASN A 86 0.71 3.98 -7.24
N PHE A 87 -0.47 3.70 -7.77
CA PHE A 87 -0.86 2.38 -8.23
C PHE A 87 -0.59 2.23 -9.72
N TYR A 88 0.09 1.15 -10.10
CA TYR A 88 0.29 0.77 -11.50
C TYR A 88 -0.35 -0.60 -11.75
N GLY A 89 -1.44 -0.65 -12.51
CA GLY A 89 -2.21 -1.86 -12.79
C GLY A 89 -3.64 -1.79 -12.27
N SER A 90 -4.07 -2.82 -11.53
CA SER A 90 -5.42 -2.92 -10.98
C SER A 90 -5.43 -2.69 -9.48
N ALA A 91 -6.24 -1.75 -9.02
CA ALA A 91 -6.27 -1.35 -7.62
C ALA A 91 -7.69 -1.31 -7.04
N SER A 92 -7.84 -1.88 -5.86
CA SER A 92 -9.01 -1.73 -5.00
C SER A 92 -8.57 -1.08 -3.70
N THR A 93 -9.05 0.13 -3.40
CA THR A 93 -8.53 0.91 -2.27
C THR A 93 -9.61 1.48 -1.37
N ASN A 94 -9.43 1.36 -0.05
CA ASN A 94 -10.17 2.14 0.93
C ASN A 94 -9.22 3.09 1.65
N LEU A 95 -9.53 4.38 1.62
CA LEU A 95 -8.70 5.42 2.23
C LEU A 95 -9.49 6.13 3.32
N TYR A 96 -8.93 6.19 4.52
CA TYR A 96 -9.49 6.90 5.67
C TYR A 96 -8.48 7.92 6.18
N GLY A 97 -8.76 9.21 6.02
CA GLY A 97 -7.91 10.29 6.52
C GLY A 97 -7.51 11.27 5.42
N SER A 98 -6.22 11.58 5.32
CA SER A 98 -5.68 12.51 4.33
C SER A 98 -4.85 11.75 3.30
N ALA A 99 -5.21 11.82 2.02
CA ALA A 99 -4.52 11.05 0.99
C ALA A 99 -4.29 11.81 -0.32
N SER A 100 -3.17 11.50 -0.97
CA SER A 100 -2.89 11.86 -2.36
C SER A 100 -2.58 10.59 -3.13
N THR A 101 -3.35 10.31 -4.18
CA THR A 101 -3.30 9.03 -4.89
C THR A 101 -3.22 9.24 -6.39
N ASN A 102 -2.37 8.46 -7.05
CA ASN A 102 -2.34 8.34 -8.51
C ASN A 102 -2.66 6.90 -8.89
N PHE A 103 -3.55 6.72 -9.86
CA PHE A 103 -3.85 5.40 -10.43
C PHE A 103 -3.52 5.39 -11.90
N TYR A 104 -2.72 4.41 -12.32
CA TYR A 104 -2.40 4.14 -13.72
C TYR A 104 -2.96 2.76 -14.07
N GLY A 105 -4.18 2.72 -14.62
CA GLY A 105 -4.90 1.49 -14.95
C GLY A 105 -6.34 1.44 -14.43
N LEU A 106 -6.73 0.31 -13.83
CA LEU A 106 -8.08 0.09 -13.30
C LEU A 106 -8.12 0.43 -11.81
N ALA A 107 -9.08 1.25 -11.40
CA ALA A 107 -9.24 1.65 -10.01
C ALA A 107 -10.68 1.46 -9.50
N SER A 108 -10.81 0.96 -8.28
CA SER A 108 -12.06 0.95 -7.52
C SER A 108 -11.78 1.47 -6.12
N THR A 109 -12.30 2.65 -5.78
CA THR A 109 -11.83 3.40 -4.61
C THR A 109 -12.98 3.89 -3.73
N ASN A 110 -12.87 3.69 -2.42
CA ASN A 110 -13.71 4.37 -1.42
C ASN A 110 -12.85 5.34 -0.61
N LEU A 111 -13.25 6.60 -0.58
CA LEU A 111 -12.48 7.69 -0.01
C LEU A 111 -13.23 8.32 1.15
N TYR A 112 -12.62 8.36 2.33
CA TYR A 112 -13.17 8.98 3.54
C TYR A 112 -12.19 10.02 4.07
N GLY A 113 -12.62 11.28 4.18
CA GLY A 113 -11.78 12.37 4.67
C GLY A 113 -11.37 13.36 3.58
N SER A 114 -10.10 13.77 3.55
CA SER A 114 -9.57 14.77 2.61
C SER A 114 -8.65 14.10 1.59
N THR A 115 -9.09 14.04 0.33
CA THR A 115 -8.38 13.25 -0.69
C THR A 115 -8.16 14.02 -1.99
N SER A 116 -7.02 13.75 -2.62
CA SER A 116 -6.73 14.17 -3.99
C SER A 116 -6.33 12.96 -4.81
N THR A 117 -7.00 12.75 -5.94
CA THR A 117 -6.82 11.58 -6.79
C THR A 117 -6.52 12.04 -8.22
N ASN A 118 -5.50 11.48 -8.86
CA ASN A 118 -5.35 11.54 -10.31
C ASN A 118 -5.54 10.15 -10.89
N LEU A 119 -6.29 10.06 -11.98
CA LEU A 119 -6.64 8.81 -12.63
C LEU A 119 -6.13 8.84 -14.06
N TYR A 120 -5.34 7.84 -14.43
CA TYR A 120 -4.85 7.60 -15.78
C TYR A 120 -5.34 6.22 -16.22
N GLY A 121 -6.65 6.13 -16.51
CA GLY A 121 -7.31 4.88 -16.85
C GLY A 121 -8.79 4.89 -16.54
N SER A 122 -9.34 3.74 -16.14
CA SER A 122 -10.76 3.60 -15.80
C SER A 122 -10.94 3.46 -14.30
N ALA A 123 -11.88 4.21 -13.73
CA ALA A 123 -12.09 4.22 -12.30
C ALA A 123 -13.56 4.22 -11.91
N SER A 124 -13.84 3.62 -10.76
CA SER A 124 -15.05 3.82 -9.99
C SER A 124 -14.67 4.36 -8.61
N THR A 125 -15.21 5.52 -8.23
CA THR A 125 -14.86 6.19 -6.97
C THR A 125 -16.10 6.59 -6.20
N ASN A 126 -16.19 6.12 -4.96
CA ASN A 126 -17.11 6.67 -3.96
C ASN A 126 -16.33 7.56 -3.01
N PHE A 127 -16.91 8.69 -2.60
CA PHE A 127 -16.28 9.59 -1.64
C PHE A 127 -17.25 10.06 -0.57
N TYR A 128 -16.71 10.23 0.64
CA TYR A 128 -17.37 10.78 1.82
C TYR A 128 -16.42 11.76 2.50
N GLY A 129 -16.50 13.03 2.12
CA GLY A 129 -15.62 14.09 2.61
C GLY A 129 -15.22 15.07 1.52
N LEU A 130 -14.04 15.67 1.66
CA LEU A 130 -13.46 16.58 0.68
C LEU A 130 -12.65 15.77 -0.32
N ALA A 131 -13.00 15.85 -1.60
CA ALA A 131 -12.31 15.14 -2.66
C ALA A 131 -12.03 16.05 -3.85
N SER A 132 -10.85 15.88 -4.44
CA SER A 132 -10.52 16.37 -5.77
C SER A 132 -10.10 15.17 -6.61
N THR A 133 -10.65 15.07 -7.82
CA THR A 133 -10.33 13.99 -8.76
C THR A 133 -10.02 14.59 -10.12
N ASN A 134 -8.82 14.34 -10.62
CA ASN A 134 -8.43 14.63 -12.00
C ASN A 134 -8.42 13.33 -12.81
N LEU A 135 -8.78 13.44 -14.09
CA LEU A 135 -8.86 12.36 -15.07
C LEU A 135 -7.87 12.61 -16.20
#